data_AF-A0A7I7LBL4-F1
#
_entry.id   AF-A0A7I7LBL4-F1
#
_cell.length_a   1.000
_cell.length_b   1.000
_cell.length_c   1.000
_cell.angle_alpha   90.00
_cell.angle_beta   90.00
_cell.angle_gamma   90.00
#
_symmetry.space_group_name_H-M   'P 1'
#
loop_
_entity.id
_entity.type
_entity.pdbx_description
1 polymer ?
#
loop_
_entity_poly.entity_id
_entity_poly.type
_entity_poly.pdbx_seq_one_letter_code
_entity_poly.pdbx_strand_id
1 'polypeptide(L)'
;MRAEVTATDLEVTGRIPDHLDGRYLRNGPNPVAEVNPATYHWFTGDGMVHGVALRDGRASWYRNRWVRSMPVCAALGESPPARLDPRAGMLGLGANTNVLSHAGRTLALVEGGASQTMSSPTTSTPWAPATSTAPCPAVTPPIRTVTPRPASCTRCPTRLPAGTRCSTR
;
A
#
# COMPACT_ATOMS: atom_id res chain seq x y z
N MET A 1 13.99 17.68 -5.96
CA MET A 1 15.30 17.16 -5.50
C MET A 1 15.74 16.13 -6.52
N ARG A 2 16.95 16.20 -7.10
CA ARG A 2 17.34 15.33 -8.23
C ARG A 2 18.03 14.01 -7.82
N ALA A 3 17.95 13.64 -6.55
CA ALA A 3 18.57 12.42 -6.01
C ALA A 3 17.77 11.90 -4.82
N GLU A 4 17.93 10.62 -4.50
CA GLU A 4 17.44 10.02 -3.26
C GLU A 4 18.41 10.32 -2.12
N VAL A 5 17.86 10.70 -0.98
CA VAL A 5 18.61 11.11 0.21
C VAL A 5 18.01 10.46 1.44
N THR A 6 18.90 10.18 2.38
CA THR A 6 18.58 9.83 3.76
C THR A 6 19.39 10.76 4.63
N ALA A 7 18.71 11.60 5.42
CA ALA A 7 19.33 12.50 6.38
C ALA A 7 18.78 12.16 7.77
N THR A 8 19.65 12.09 8.76
CA THR A 8 19.30 11.74 10.16
C THR A 8 19.65 12.85 11.15
N ASP A 9 20.43 13.84 10.74
CA ASP A 9 20.83 14.98 11.54
C ASP A 9 20.22 16.25 10.95
N LEU A 10 18.95 16.49 11.27
CA LEU A 10 18.17 17.59 10.71
C LEU A 10 18.25 18.80 11.64
N GLU A 11 18.63 19.94 11.09
CA GLU A 11 18.56 21.21 11.81
C GLU A 11 17.10 21.59 12.09
N VAL A 12 16.82 22.00 13.33
CA VAL A 12 15.49 22.41 13.77
C VAL A 12 15.58 23.82 14.33
N THR A 13 14.92 24.77 13.67
CA THR A 13 14.68 26.11 14.23
C THR A 13 13.44 26.08 15.12
N GLY A 14 13.58 26.50 16.38
CA GLY A 14 12.49 26.48 17.35
C GLY A 14 12.38 25.15 18.11
N ARG A 15 11.17 24.62 18.29
CA ARG A 15 10.92 23.37 19.03
C ARG A 15 9.85 22.50 18.38
N ILE A 16 10.16 21.22 18.18
CA ILE A 16 9.17 20.20 17.82
C ILE A 16 8.46 19.74 19.10
N PRO A 17 7.12 19.74 19.16
CA PRO A 17 6.41 19.25 20.33
C PRO A 17 6.66 17.76 20.59
N ASP A 18 6.99 17.40 21.83
CA ASP A 18 7.40 16.03 22.21
C ASP A 18 6.29 14.99 22.02
N HIS A 19 5.03 15.41 21.98
CA HIS A 19 3.88 14.52 21.78
C HIS A 19 3.67 14.11 20.30
N LEU A 20 4.42 14.68 19.36
CA LEU A 20 4.39 14.24 17.97
C LEU A 20 5.25 12.97 17.82
N ASP A 21 4.59 11.84 17.67
CA ASP A 21 5.20 10.55 17.33
C ASP A 21 4.58 10.01 16.05
N GLY A 22 5.33 10.02 14.96
CA GLY A 22 4.83 9.55 13.69
C GLY A 22 5.65 10.01 12.49
N ARG A 23 5.02 9.95 11.31
CA ARG A 23 5.65 10.31 10.04
C ARG A 23 4.74 11.21 9.25
N TYR A 24 5.28 12.33 8.80
CA TYR A 24 4.66 13.14 7.76
C TYR A 24 5.13 12.65 6.41
N LEU A 25 4.20 12.33 5.51
CA LEU A 25 4.49 11.85 4.16
C LEU A 25 3.87 12.80 3.14
N ARG A 26 4.61 13.10 2.08
CA ARG A 26 4.16 13.90 0.95
C ARG A 26 4.56 13.23 -0.34
N ASN A 27 3.62 13.15 -1.28
CA ASN A 27 3.88 12.70 -2.64
C ASN A 27 3.90 13.90 -3.60
N GLY A 28 4.56 13.75 -4.74
CA GLY A 28 4.53 14.74 -5.82
C GLY A 28 5.36 14.33 -7.03
N PRO A 29 5.23 15.08 -8.14
CA PRO A 29 6.00 14.83 -9.34
C PRO A 29 7.43 15.30 -9.19
N ASN A 30 8.39 14.40 -9.42
CA ASN A 30 9.81 14.67 -9.38
C ASN A 30 10.50 13.82 -10.46
N PRO A 31 10.71 14.37 -11.67
CA PRO A 31 11.34 13.63 -12.77
C PRO A 31 12.67 13.00 -12.37
N VAL A 32 12.85 11.72 -12.69
CA VAL A 32 14.11 11.01 -12.43
C VAL A 32 15.23 11.44 -13.39
N ALA A 33 14.85 11.86 -14.59
CA ALA A 33 15.74 12.31 -15.65
C ALA A 33 15.33 13.71 -16.16
N GLU A 34 16.17 14.28 -17.02
CA GLU A 34 15.85 15.53 -17.70
C GLU A 34 14.63 15.34 -18.62
N VAL A 35 13.70 16.29 -18.56
CA VAL A 35 12.43 16.22 -19.30
C VAL A 35 12.32 17.41 -20.25
N ASN A 36 11.68 17.18 -21.40
CA ASN A 36 11.38 18.27 -22.33
C ASN A 36 10.22 19.13 -21.78
N PRO A 37 10.43 20.43 -21.51
CA PRO A 37 9.39 21.30 -20.96
C PRO A 37 8.16 21.45 -21.86
N ALA A 38 8.31 21.25 -23.17
CA ALA A 38 7.21 21.37 -24.13
C ALA A 38 6.22 20.20 -24.09
N THR A 39 6.64 19.03 -23.59
CA THR A 39 5.82 17.81 -23.56
C THR A 39 5.58 17.29 -22.14
N TYR A 40 6.34 17.78 -21.17
CA TYR A 40 6.22 17.38 -19.77
C TYR A 40 4.99 18.00 -19.11
N HIS A 41 4.13 17.15 -18.55
CA HIS A 41 3.03 17.57 -17.69
C HIS A 41 3.30 17.12 -16.25
N TRP A 42 3.11 17.98 -15.26
CA TRP A 42 3.39 17.64 -13.86
C TRP A 42 2.54 16.45 -13.36
N PHE A 43 1.30 16.27 -13.86
CA PHE A 43 0.46 15.11 -13.50
C PHE A 43 1.01 13.78 -14.02
N THR A 44 1.81 13.77 -15.09
CA THR A 44 2.43 12.55 -15.63
C THR A 44 3.86 12.34 -15.16
N GLY A 45 4.37 13.23 -14.29
CA GLY A 45 5.73 13.13 -13.78
C GLY A 45 5.94 11.94 -12.86
N ASP A 46 7.20 11.49 -12.76
CA ASP A 46 7.58 10.40 -11.87
C ASP A 46 7.22 10.72 -10.42
N GLY A 47 6.60 9.76 -9.72
CA GLY A 47 6.24 9.94 -8.32
C GLY A 47 7.47 9.87 -7.43
N MET A 48 7.60 10.82 -6.51
CA MET A 48 8.56 10.74 -5.41
C MET A 48 7.85 11.03 -4.09
N VAL A 49 8.06 10.13 -3.14
CA VAL A 49 7.55 10.29 -1.80
C VAL A 49 8.65 10.81 -0.90
N HIS A 50 8.33 11.88 -0.20
CA HIS A 50 9.13 12.50 0.83
C HIS A 50 8.52 12.16 2.17
N GLY A 51 9.36 11.95 3.18
CA GLY A 51 8.85 11.86 4.54
C GLY A 51 9.84 12.34 5.58
N VAL A 52 9.26 12.77 6.69
CA VAL A 52 9.96 13.17 7.91
C VAL A 52 9.38 12.36 9.06
N ALA A 53 10.23 11.70 9.83
CA ALA A 53 9.83 11.07 11.09
C ALA A 53 10.06 12.03 12.26
N LEU A 54 9.05 12.14 13.11
CA LEU A 54 9.07 12.93 14.33
C LEU A 54 8.88 12.00 15.52
N ARG A 55 9.71 12.16 16.54
CA ARG A 55 9.61 11.41 17.80
C ARG A 55 10.35 12.14 18.92
N ASP A 56 9.78 12.16 20.12
CA ASP A 56 10.44 12.68 21.33
C ASP A 56 11.04 14.09 21.15
N GLY A 57 10.33 14.97 20.44
CA GLY A 57 10.75 16.35 20.19
C GLY A 57 11.87 16.49 19.14
N ARG A 58 12.15 15.44 18.36
CA ARG A 58 13.21 15.42 17.33
C ARG A 58 12.66 15.06 15.96
N ALA A 59 13.27 15.61 14.92
CA ALA A 59 13.13 15.12 13.56
C ALA A 59 14.14 14.00 13.33
N SER A 60 13.73 12.75 13.56
CA SER A 60 14.63 11.59 13.58
C SER A 60 15.26 11.29 12.22
N TRP A 61 14.54 11.56 11.13
CA TRP A 61 15.09 11.47 9.78
C TRP A 61 14.22 12.19 8.74
N TYR A 62 14.85 12.54 7.63
CA TYR A 62 14.21 12.86 6.35
C TYR A 62 14.65 11.83 5.31
N ARG A 63 13.71 11.34 4.51
CA ARG A 63 13.97 10.40 3.43
C ARG A 63 13.09 10.75 2.23
N ASN A 64 13.65 10.66 1.04
CA ASN A 64 12.88 10.69 -0.20
C ASN A 64 13.20 9.47 -1.07
N ARG A 65 12.16 8.87 -1.65
CA ARG A 65 12.28 7.74 -2.57
C ARG A 65 11.38 7.95 -3.78
N TRP A 66 11.93 7.73 -4.97
CA TRP A 66 11.09 7.58 -6.15
C TRP A 66 10.23 6.34 -6.03
N VAL A 67 9.01 6.44 -6.54
CA VAL A 67 8.15 5.29 -6.73
C VAL A 67 8.69 4.51 -7.93
N ARG A 68 8.92 3.21 -7.75
CA ARG A 68 9.55 2.31 -8.74
C ARG A 68 8.58 1.91 -9.86
N SER A 69 8.14 2.92 -10.63
CA SER A 69 7.45 2.72 -11.90
C SER A 69 8.42 2.21 -12.97
N MET A 70 7.89 1.68 -14.07
CA MET A 70 8.71 1.18 -15.19
C MET A 70 9.73 2.23 -15.71
N PRO A 71 9.33 3.50 -15.97
CA PRO A 71 10.27 4.52 -16.44
C PRO A 71 11.36 4.86 -15.42
N VAL A 72 11.01 4.89 -14.13
CA VAL A 72 11.95 5.15 -13.04
C VAL A 72 12.98 4.03 -12.93
N CYS A 73 12.53 2.77 -12.91
CA CYS A 73 13.44 1.62 -12.86
C CYS A 73 14.39 1.61 -14.06
N ALA A 74 13.88 1.89 -15.27
CA ALA A 74 14.72 1.98 -16.46
C ALA A 74 15.78 3.09 -16.35
N ALA A 75 15.40 4.27 -15.84
CA ALA A 75 16.33 5.38 -15.66
C ALA A 75 17.38 5.12 -14.57
N LEU A 76 17.03 4.37 -13.52
CA LEU A 76 17.94 4.00 -12.43
C LEU A 76 18.76 2.72 -12.72
N GLY A 77 18.49 2.03 -13.84
CA GLY A 77 19.10 0.72 -14.14
C GLY A 77 18.64 -0.41 -13.20
N GLU A 78 17.48 -0.26 -12.56
CA GLU A 78 16.90 -1.22 -11.64
C GLU A 78 15.96 -2.19 -12.38
N SER A 79 15.79 -3.41 -11.85
CA SER A 79 14.74 -4.32 -12.35
C SER A 79 13.36 -3.82 -11.89
N PRO A 80 12.37 -3.73 -12.79
CA PRO A 80 11.04 -3.29 -12.40
C PRO A 80 10.39 -4.29 -11.43
N PRO A 81 9.48 -3.82 -10.54
CA PRO A 81 8.71 -4.71 -9.69
C PRO A 81 7.92 -5.73 -10.53
N ALA A 82 7.67 -6.91 -9.96
CA ALA A 82 6.96 -8.00 -10.62
C ALA A 82 5.67 -7.50 -11.30
N ARG A 83 5.39 -8.06 -12.49
CA ARG A 83 4.36 -7.62 -13.44
C ARG A 83 3.12 -7.08 -12.73
N LEU A 84 2.94 -5.75 -12.81
CA LEU A 84 1.73 -5.11 -12.32
C LEU A 84 0.52 -5.72 -13.04
N ASP A 85 -0.55 -6.01 -12.29
CA ASP A 85 -1.79 -6.53 -12.86
C ASP A 85 -2.29 -5.54 -13.93
N PRO A 86 -2.45 -5.95 -15.20
CA PRO A 86 -2.99 -5.08 -16.25
C PRO A 86 -4.36 -4.50 -15.91
N ARG A 87 -5.10 -5.12 -14.99
CA ARG A 87 -6.39 -4.61 -14.49
C ARG A 87 -6.23 -3.47 -13.48
N ALA A 88 -5.03 -3.21 -12.98
CA ALA A 88 -4.74 -2.15 -12.03
C ALA A 88 -4.66 -0.75 -12.68
N GLY A 89 -4.97 -0.61 -13.97
CA GLY A 89 -5.05 0.68 -14.66
C GLY A 89 -3.80 1.03 -15.48
N MET A 90 -3.55 2.32 -15.71
CA MET A 90 -2.41 2.81 -16.49
C MET A 90 -1.09 2.56 -15.73
N LEU A 91 -0.40 1.49 -16.12
CA LEU A 91 0.84 1.02 -15.47
C LEU A 91 2.06 1.95 -15.67
N GLY A 92 1.96 2.90 -16.61
CA GLY A 92 3.03 3.85 -16.94
C GLY A 92 2.96 5.18 -16.17
N LEU A 93 1.88 5.45 -15.43
CA LEU A 93 1.76 6.70 -14.69
C LEU A 93 2.60 6.65 -13.40
N GLY A 94 3.41 7.69 -13.18
CA GLY A 94 4.08 7.91 -11.91
C GLY A 94 3.05 8.12 -10.80
N ALA A 95 3.09 7.28 -9.76
CA ALA A 95 2.18 7.43 -8.62
C ALA A 95 2.56 8.68 -7.81
N ASN A 96 2.06 9.84 -8.21
CA ASN A 96 2.50 11.16 -7.74
C ASN A 96 1.38 11.99 -7.07
N THR A 97 0.16 11.44 -6.95
CA THR A 97 -1.03 12.19 -6.52
C THR A 97 -1.19 12.18 -5.02
N ASN A 98 -1.14 11.01 -4.38
CA ASN A 98 -1.36 10.88 -2.94
C ASN A 98 -0.49 9.78 -2.33
N VAL A 99 -0.34 9.79 -1.01
CA VAL A 99 0.32 8.75 -0.23
C VAL A 99 -0.49 8.45 1.03
N LEU A 100 -0.72 7.17 1.31
CA LEU A 100 -1.42 6.75 2.53
C LEU A 100 -0.82 5.48 3.13
N SER A 101 -1.12 5.25 4.41
CA SER A 101 -0.79 3.98 5.08
C SER A 101 -2.01 3.08 5.11
N HIS A 102 -1.88 1.83 4.65
CA HIS A 102 -2.95 0.84 4.67
C HIS A 102 -2.36 -0.57 4.87
N ALA A 103 -2.95 -1.35 5.79
CA ALA A 103 -2.53 -2.73 6.10
C ALA A 103 -1.01 -2.87 6.38
N GLY A 104 -0.43 -1.91 7.11
CA GLY A 104 1.00 -1.90 7.45
C GLY A 104 1.93 -1.56 6.28
N ARG A 105 1.40 -1.13 5.14
CA ARG A 105 2.16 -0.70 3.95
C ARG A 105 1.94 0.78 3.67
N THR A 106 2.94 1.43 3.09
CA THR A 106 2.78 2.78 2.54
C THR A 106 2.46 2.65 1.05
N LEU A 107 1.36 3.26 0.60
CA LEU A 107 0.89 3.22 -0.78
C LEU A 107 1.06 4.60 -1.41
N ALA A 108 1.75 4.67 -2.55
CA ALA A 108 1.69 5.82 -3.45
C ALA A 108 0.58 5.60 -4.49
N LEU A 109 -0.20 6.66 -4.76
CA LEU A 109 -1.42 6.60 -5.54
C LEU A 109 -1.37 7.57 -6.73
N VAL A 110 -2.06 7.19 -7.80
CA VAL A 110 -2.43 8.03 -8.95
C VAL A 110 -3.82 7.64 -9.43
N GLU A 111 -4.65 8.62 -9.77
CA GLU A 111 -6.07 8.43 -10.09
C GLU A 111 -6.33 7.49 -11.28
N GLY A 112 -5.40 7.44 -12.24
CA GLY A 112 -5.55 6.66 -13.48
C GLY A 112 -4.77 5.34 -13.52
N GLY A 113 -4.04 4.97 -12.46
CA GLY A 113 -3.02 3.92 -12.52
C GLY A 113 -2.93 3.03 -11.29
N ALA A 114 -2.03 2.07 -11.36
CA ALA A 114 -1.83 1.11 -10.29
C ALA A 114 -1.24 1.78 -9.04
N SER A 115 -1.79 1.46 -7.87
CA SER A 115 -1.15 1.83 -6.60
C SER A 115 0.18 1.10 -6.46
N GLN A 116 1.21 1.82 -6.01
CA GLN A 116 2.54 1.25 -5.84
C GLN A 116 2.91 1.20 -4.36
N THR A 117 3.24 0.01 -3.90
CA THR A 117 3.62 -0.25 -2.51
C THR A 117 5.07 0.16 -2.27
N MET A 118 5.30 0.92 -1.21
CA MET A 118 6.63 1.15 -0.63
C MET A 118 6.73 0.39 0.69
N SER A 119 7.93 -0.04 1.04
CA SER A 119 8.15 -0.63 2.36
C SER A 119 7.86 0.42 3.43
N SER A 120 7.18 0.02 4.50
CA SER A 120 7.01 0.88 5.66
C SER A 120 8.36 0.99 6.37
N PRO A 121 8.96 2.18 6.51
CA PRO A 121 10.15 2.31 7.32
C PRO A 121 9.78 2.16 8.80
N THR A 122 10.13 1.02 9.39
CA THR A 122 10.37 0.92 10.84
C THR A 122 11.67 1.66 11.15
N THR A 123 11.84 2.15 12.38
CA THR A 123 12.99 2.95 12.85
C THR A 123 14.36 2.36 12.48
N SER A 124 14.47 1.04 12.29
CA SER A 124 15.69 0.31 11.92
C SER A 124 15.80 -0.09 10.45
N THR A 125 14.75 0.03 9.64
CA THR A 125 14.74 -0.48 8.25
C THR A 125 14.97 0.66 7.25
N PRO A 126 15.84 0.47 6.23
CA PRO A 126 15.90 1.42 5.13
C PRO A 126 14.53 1.52 4.46
N TRP A 127 14.03 2.76 4.32
CA TRP A 127 12.85 3.01 3.49
C TRP A 127 13.23 2.67 2.05
N ALA A 128 12.64 1.61 1.52
CA ALA A 128 12.91 1.10 0.19
C ALA A 128 11.58 0.95 -0.57
N PRO A 129 11.58 1.00 -1.91
CA PRO A 129 10.46 0.48 -2.67
C PRO A 129 10.21 -0.97 -2.25
N ALA A 130 8.95 -1.39 -2.09
CA ALA A 130 8.67 -2.76 -1.73
C ALA A 130 9.04 -3.66 -2.92
N THR A 131 10.05 -4.52 -2.75
CA THR A 131 10.24 -5.66 -3.63
C THR A 131 9.05 -6.59 -3.40
N SER A 132 8.14 -6.61 -4.37
CA SER A 132 6.92 -7.42 -4.32
C SER A 132 7.28 -8.90 -4.22
N THR A 133 7.29 -9.45 -3.01
CA THR A 133 7.26 -10.91 -2.77
C THR A 133 6.54 -11.28 -1.47
N ALA A 134 5.65 -10.42 -0.98
CA ALA A 134 4.77 -10.80 0.12
C ALA A 134 3.33 -10.90 -0.43
N PRO A 135 2.85 -12.11 -0.79
CA PRO A 135 1.42 -12.31 -0.97
C PRO A 135 0.70 -11.79 0.28
N CYS A 136 -0.46 -11.16 0.09
CA CYS A 136 -1.35 -10.86 1.21
C CYS A 136 -1.49 -12.15 2.05
N PRO A 137 -1.23 -12.13 3.37
CA PRO A 137 -1.72 -13.22 4.20
C PRO A 137 -3.23 -13.24 3.97
N ALA A 138 -3.75 -14.38 3.53
CA ALA A 138 -5.18 -14.57 3.40
C ALA A 138 -5.79 -14.21 4.75
N VAL A 139 -6.51 -13.08 4.80
CA VAL A 139 -7.43 -12.80 5.90
C VAL A 139 -8.47 -13.90 5.77
N THR A 140 -8.27 -14.98 6.50
CA THR A 140 -9.31 -15.98 6.69
C THR A 140 -10.34 -15.26 7.56
N PRO A 141 -11.52 -14.90 7.04
CA PRO A 141 -12.52 -14.33 7.92
C PRO A 141 -12.88 -15.43 8.93
N PRO A 142 -13.03 -15.13 10.24
CA PRO A 142 -13.65 -16.07 11.15
C PRO A 142 -15.16 -16.07 10.84
N ILE A 143 -15.55 -16.57 9.67
CA ILE A 143 -16.91 -17.04 9.48
C ILE A 143 -16.95 -18.36 10.25
N ARG A 144 -17.25 -18.26 11.56
CA ARG A 144 -17.93 -19.35 12.25
C ARG A 144 -19.19 -19.61 11.42
N THR A 145 -19.16 -20.67 10.63
CA THR A 145 -20.35 -21.28 10.06
C THR A 145 -21.28 -21.56 11.24
N VAL A 146 -22.27 -20.69 11.43
CA VAL A 146 -23.40 -20.99 12.29
C VAL A 146 -24.12 -22.12 11.59
N THR A 147 -23.83 -23.35 11.97
CA THR A 147 -24.69 -24.49 11.64
C THR A 147 -26.10 -24.14 12.10
N PRO A 148 -27.10 -24.11 11.20
CA PRO A 148 -28.47 -23.89 11.63
C PRO A 148 -28.85 -25.05 12.57
N ARG A 149 -29.27 -24.71 13.80
CA ARG A 149 -29.93 -25.67 14.69
C ARG A 149 -31.10 -26.28 13.91
N PRO A 150 -31.27 -27.61 13.86
CA PRO A 150 -32.45 -28.17 13.24
C PRO A 150 -33.67 -27.65 13.99
N ALA A 151 -34.60 -27.07 13.23
CA ALA A 151 -35.88 -26.60 13.74
C ALA A 151 -36.57 -27.78 14.44
N SER A 152 -36.87 -27.63 15.72
CA SER A 152 -37.68 -28.57 16.48
C SER A 152 -39.09 -28.57 15.89
N CYS A 153 -39.36 -29.51 14.99
CA CYS A 153 -40.70 -29.80 14.48
C CYS A 153 -41.57 -30.26 15.64
N THR A 154 -42.35 -29.33 16.16
CA THR A 154 -43.38 -29.62 17.15
C THR A 154 -44.65 -29.97 16.39
N ARG A 155 -45.06 -31.25 16.50
CA ARG A 155 -46.36 -31.83 16.15
C ARG A 155 -46.69 -32.04 14.66
N CYS A 156 -46.85 -33.33 14.30
CA CYS A 156 -48.04 -33.77 13.57
C CYS A 156 -48.51 -35.10 14.18
N PRO A 157 -49.79 -35.26 14.54
CA PRO A 157 -50.31 -36.45 15.17
C PRO A 157 -50.54 -37.57 14.13
N THR A 158 -50.87 -38.76 14.62
CA THR A 158 -51.33 -39.96 13.89
C THR A 158 -50.29 -40.87 13.24
N ARG A 159 -50.40 -42.15 13.65
CA ARG A 159 -49.63 -43.33 13.29
C ARG A 159 -49.69 -43.64 11.80
N LEU A 160 -48.56 -44.06 11.21
CA LEU A 160 -48.52 -44.94 10.04
C LEU A 160 -47.53 -46.10 10.30
N PRO A 161 -47.84 -47.33 9.85
CA PRO A 161 -47.08 -48.54 10.19
C PRO A 161 -45.78 -48.68 9.39
N ALA A 162 -44.89 -49.53 9.92
CA ALA A 162 -43.53 -49.79 9.45
C ALA A 162 -43.47 -50.28 7.99
N GLY A 163 -42.61 -49.67 7.15
CA GLY A 163 -42.28 -50.26 5.85
C GLY A 163 -41.71 -49.40 4.73
N THR A 164 -41.64 -48.06 4.84
CA THR A 164 -41.28 -47.23 3.67
C THR A 164 -39.97 -46.46 3.86
N ARG A 165 -38.93 -46.85 3.13
CA ARG A 165 -37.67 -46.08 3.02
C ARG A 165 -37.89 -44.89 2.09
N CYS A 166 -37.59 -43.67 2.54
CA CYS A 166 -37.61 -42.47 1.69
C CYS A 166 -36.19 -42.20 1.17
N SER A 167 -36.02 -42.14 -0.16
CA SER A 167 -34.74 -41.85 -0.82
C SER A 167 -34.44 -40.36 -0.81
N THR A 168 -33.18 -40.01 -0.56
CA THR A 168 -32.64 -38.65 -0.65
C THR A 168 -32.52 -38.18 -2.10
N ARG A 169 -32.93 -36.93 -2.35
CA ARG A 169 -32.35 -36.09 -3.38
C ARG A 169 -31.86 -34.81 -2.73
#